data_AF-A0A2G5U9H4-F1
#
_entry.id   AF-A0A2G5U9H4-F1
#
_cell.length_a   1.000
_cell.length_b   1.000
_cell.length_c   1.000
_cell.angle_alpha   90.00
_cell.angle_beta   90.00
_cell.angle_gamma   90.00
#
_symmetry.space_group_name_H-M   'P 1'
#
loop_
_entity.id
_entity.type
_entity.pdbx_description
1 polymer ?
#
loop_
_entity_poly.entity_id
_entity_poly.type
_entity_poly.pdbx_seq_one_letter_code
_entity_poly.pdbx_strand_id
1 'polypeptide(L)'
;MNRLLLLVLFFLFGGIRCDLPLSSEENQYWKANCGTKPYHPRRFESRRIAGGQPIQGYAAPWAVRIDKIMGSNTGMCSGTIISPRHILTASHCLMPDKSKMTPTLQQTNQRC
;
A
#
# COMPACT_ATOMS: atom_id res chain seq x y z
N MET A 1 32.33 15.56 16.05
CA MET A 1 31.18 15.68 15.11
C MET A 1 29.89 15.67 15.95
N ASN A 2 29.17 16.80 15.99
CA ASN A 2 28.05 16.99 16.92
C ASN A 2 26.85 16.11 16.52
N ARG A 3 26.34 15.28 17.43
CA ARG A 3 25.19 14.39 17.14
C ARG A 3 23.94 15.17 16.70
N LEU A 4 23.78 16.40 17.19
CA LEU A 4 22.70 17.29 16.76
C LEU A 4 22.85 17.72 15.29
N LEU A 5 24.07 17.96 14.81
CA LEU A 5 24.34 18.33 13.42
C LEU A 5 24.03 17.17 12.46
N LEU A 6 24.31 15.94 12.88
CA LEU A 6 23.98 14.73 12.10
C LEU A 6 22.47 14.53 11.98
N LEU A 7 21.71 14.74 13.05
CA LEU A 7 20.24 14.66 13.03
C LEU A 7 19.64 15.76 12.13
N VAL A 8 20.14 17.00 12.24
CA VAL A 8 19.69 18.11 11.39
C VAL A 8 20.00 17.87 9.91
N LEU A 9 21.18 17.32 9.58
CA LEU A 9 21.50 16.94 8.20
C LEU A 9 20.61 15.79 7.68
N PHE A 10 20.23 14.86 8.54
CA PHE A 10 19.30 13.78 8.19
C PHE A 10 17.90 14.32 7.90
N PHE A 11 17.40 15.29 8.67
CA PHE A 11 16.08 15.90 8.42
C PHE A 11 16.09 16.91 7.25
N LEU A 12 17.20 17.61 6.99
CA LEU A 12 17.30 18.59 5.90
C LEU A 12 17.59 17.97 4.54
N PHE A 13 18.30 16.83 4.48
CA PHE A 13 18.70 16.19 3.22
C PHE A 13 18.19 14.75 3.05
N GLY A 14 17.63 14.15 4.11
CA GLY A 14 17.14 12.78 4.14
C GLY A 14 15.64 12.72 4.44
N GLY A 15 14.80 13.28 3.56
CA GLY A 15 13.37 12.97 3.57
C GLY A 15 13.13 11.45 3.55
N ILE A 16 11.96 11.01 4.04
CA ILE A 16 11.58 9.60 4.07
C ILE A 16 11.58 9.08 2.62
N ARG A 17 12.60 8.32 2.24
CA ARG A 17 12.74 7.81 0.87
C ARG A 17 11.78 6.63 0.65
N CYS A 18 10.56 6.94 0.25
CA CYS A 18 9.55 5.93 -0.10
C CYS A 18 9.81 5.26 -1.45
N ASP A 19 10.66 5.86 -2.29
CA ASP A 19 11.01 5.33 -3.62
C ASP A 19 12.06 4.23 -3.59
N LEU A 20 12.71 4.02 -2.46
CA LEU A 20 13.66 2.92 -2.34
C LEU A 20 12.92 1.59 -2.25
N PRO A 21 13.50 0.49 -2.74
CA PRO A 21 13.05 -0.83 -2.35
C PRO A 21 13.24 -1.02 -0.84
N LEU A 22 12.45 -1.91 -0.25
CA LEU A 22 12.68 -2.39 1.12
C LEU A 22 14.02 -3.13 1.17
N SER A 23 14.77 -2.96 2.26
CA SER A 23 15.96 -3.78 2.50
C SER A 23 15.58 -5.25 2.65
N SER A 24 16.55 -6.16 2.51
CA SER A 24 16.32 -7.59 2.73
C SER A 24 15.79 -7.89 4.13
N GLU A 25 16.26 -7.13 5.13
CA GLU A 25 15.82 -7.24 6.52
C GLU A 25 14.37 -6.77 6.69
N GLU A 26 14.03 -5.60 6.15
CA GLU A 26 12.65 -5.09 6.17
C GLU A 26 11.69 -6.08 5.49
N ASN A 27 12.07 -6.62 4.33
CA ASN A 27 11.28 -7.61 3.62
C ASN A 27 11.06 -8.88 4.45
N GLN A 28 12.11 -9.39 5.11
CA GLN A 28 12.00 -10.56 5.98
C GLN A 28 11.08 -10.29 7.18
N TYR A 29 11.21 -9.12 7.81
CA TYR A 29 10.37 -8.70 8.92
C TYR A 29 8.89 -8.65 8.52
N TRP A 30 8.56 -7.94 7.43
CA TRP A 30 7.17 -7.81 7.00
C TRP A 30 6.59 -9.14 6.54
N LYS A 31 7.40 -10.01 5.91
CA LYS A 31 6.97 -11.37 5.56
C LYS A 31 6.63 -12.22 6.78
N ALA A 32 7.29 -12.02 7.90
CA ALA A 32 7.02 -12.75 9.15
C ALA A 32 5.81 -12.18 9.93
N ASN A 33 5.49 -10.90 9.76
CA ASN A 33 4.50 -10.20 10.59
C ASN A 33 3.22 -9.75 9.84
N CYS A 34 3.10 -10.05 8.54
CA CYS A 34 1.92 -9.70 7.76
C CYS A 34 0.73 -10.64 8.02
N GLY A 35 -0.49 -10.19 7.66
CA GLY A 35 -1.69 -11.03 7.72
C GLY A 35 -2.17 -11.41 9.12
N THR A 36 -1.50 -10.93 10.17
CA THR A 36 -1.92 -11.11 11.55
C THR A 36 -3.14 -10.23 11.82
N LYS A 37 -4.30 -10.85 12.04
CA LYS A 37 -5.51 -10.11 12.45
C LYS A 37 -5.35 -9.75 13.93
N PRO A 38 -5.66 -8.51 14.36
CA PRO A 38 -5.99 -8.30 15.77
C PRO A 38 -7.20 -9.19 16.07
N TYR A 39 -7.00 -10.12 17.01
CA TYR A 39 -7.93 -11.13 17.50
C TYR A 39 -9.40 -10.99 17.04
N HIS A 40 -9.82 -11.82 16.07
CA HIS A 40 -11.23 -12.02 15.75
C HIS A 40 -11.62 -13.47 16.08
N PRO A 41 -12.40 -13.73 17.15
CA PRO A 41 -12.77 -15.08 17.59
C PRO A 41 -13.79 -15.78 16.68
N ARG A 42 -14.09 -15.23 15.50
CA ARG A 42 -14.94 -15.90 14.50
C ARG A 42 -14.10 -16.28 13.31
N ARG A 43 -13.85 -17.59 13.18
CA ARG A 43 -13.49 -18.23 11.91
C ARG A 43 -14.43 -17.63 10.86
N PHE A 44 -13.86 -16.98 9.84
CA PHE A 44 -14.64 -16.47 8.71
C PHE A 44 -15.23 -17.68 8.00
N GLU A 45 -16.43 -18.10 8.39
CA GLU A 45 -17.20 -19.04 7.61
C GLU A 45 -17.51 -18.38 6.27
N SER A 46 -16.98 -19.00 5.23
CA SER A 46 -16.94 -18.53 3.86
C SER A 46 -18.33 -18.13 3.34
N ARG A 47 -18.51 -16.83 3.05
CA ARG A 47 -19.43 -16.35 2.01
C ARG A 47 -18.70 -15.32 1.17
N ARG A 48 -18.09 -15.79 0.08
CA ARG A 48 -17.22 -14.98 -0.77
C ARG A 48 -18.04 -14.42 -1.93
N ILE A 49 -18.56 -13.19 -1.74
CA ILE A 49 -18.95 -12.21 -2.76
C ILE A 49 -19.65 -12.86 -3.98
N ALA A 50 -20.94 -13.18 -3.97
CA ALA A 50 -22.04 -12.26 -4.25
C ALA A 50 -23.13 -12.33 -3.15
N GLY A 51 -23.82 -11.20 -2.89
CA GLY A 51 -24.68 -11.05 -1.70
C GLY A 51 -23.89 -10.92 -0.38
N GLY A 52 -22.62 -10.49 -0.48
CA GLY A 52 -21.70 -10.38 0.65
C GLY A 52 -22.25 -9.53 1.81
N GLN A 53 -21.51 -9.52 2.91
CA GLN A 53 -21.88 -8.77 4.12
C GLN A 53 -20.85 -7.68 4.42
N PRO A 54 -21.27 -6.49 4.88
CA PRO A 54 -20.34 -5.48 5.35
C PRO A 54 -19.41 -6.06 6.41
N ILE A 55 -18.11 -5.77 6.27
CA ILE A 55 -17.14 -6.09 7.31
C ILE A 55 -17.18 -5.00 8.38
N GLN A 56 -17.00 -5.38 9.65
CA GLN A 56 -16.92 -4.41 10.74
C GLN A 56 -15.48 -3.90 10.90
N GLY A 57 -15.32 -2.58 11.00
CA GLY A 57 -14.06 -1.94 11.43
C GLY A 57 -12.81 -2.45 10.71
N TYR A 58 -11.81 -2.88 11.49
CA TYR A 58 -10.48 -3.31 11.04
C TYR A 58 -10.39 -4.80 10.66
N ALA A 59 -11.48 -5.43 10.20
CA ALA A 59 -11.49 -6.85 9.85
C ALA A 59 -10.61 -7.21 8.64
N ALA A 60 -10.31 -6.24 7.78
CA ALA A 60 -9.37 -6.35 6.67
C ALA A 60 -8.49 -5.09 6.62
N PRO A 61 -7.54 -4.91 7.56
CA PRO A 61 -6.82 -3.66 7.74
C PRO A 61 -5.86 -3.34 6.58
N TRP A 62 -5.54 -4.34 5.76
CA TRP A 62 -4.73 -4.19 4.55
C TRP A 62 -5.54 -3.75 3.32
N ALA A 63 -6.87 -3.71 3.37
CA ALA A 63 -7.69 -3.35 2.22
C ALA A 63 -7.63 -1.84 1.95
N VAL A 64 -7.40 -1.47 0.68
CA VAL A 64 -7.27 -0.07 0.25
C VAL A 64 -8.26 0.24 -0.87
N ARG A 65 -8.89 1.41 -0.79
CA ARG A 65 -9.63 2.03 -1.89
C ARG A 65 -8.67 2.89 -2.71
N ILE A 66 -8.67 2.69 -4.02
CA ILE A 66 -7.90 3.49 -4.98
C ILE A 66 -8.89 4.27 -5.83
N ASP A 67 -8.93 5.59 -5.64
CA ASP A 67 -9.73 6.49 -6.46
C ASP A 67 -8.99 6.88 -7.72
N LYS A 68 -9.62 6.64 -8.88
CA LYS A 68 -9.07 6.96 -10.19
C LYS A 68 -9.79 8.19 -10.75
N ILE A 69 -9.09 9.31 -10.85
CA ILE A 69 -9.63 10.53 -11.43
C ILE A 69 -9.32 10.53 -12.93
N MET A 70 -10.34 10.43 -13.77
CA MET A 70 -10.25 10.48 -15.24
C MET A 70 -11.12 11.63 -15.78
N GLY A 71 -10.60 12.86 -15.69
CA GLY A 71 -11.37 14.04 -16.10
C GLY A 71 -12.64 14.21 -15.25
N SER A 72 -13.82 14.20 -15.90
CA SER A 72 -15.12 14.26 -15.22
C SER A 72 -15.61 12.92 -14.67
N ASN A 73 -14.97 11.80 -15.02
CA ASN A 73 -15.35 10.48 -14.55
C ASN A 73 -14.41 10.01 -13.44
N THR A 74 -14.98 9.53 -12.34
CA THR A 74 -14.24 8.87 -11.25
C THR A 74 -14.47 7.36 -11.32
N GLY A 75 -13.39 6.61 -11.41
CA GLY A 75 -13.39 5.16 -11.28
C GLY A 75 -12.91 4.74 -9.89
N MET A 76 -13.26 3.54 -9.46
CA MET A 76 -12.75 2.97 -8.21
C MET A 76 -12.07 1.63 -8.48
N CYS A 77 -10.92 1.44 -7.85
CA CYS A 77 -10.20 0.19 -7.77
C CYS A 77 -9.90 -0.18 -6.31
N SER A 78 -9.41 -1.40 -6.12
CA SER A 78 -8.94 -1.88 -4.82
C SER A 78 -7.44 -2.13 -4.84
N GLY A 79 -6.83 -2.09 -3.66
CA GLY A 79 -5.45 -2.45 -3.44
C GLY A 79 -5.26 -3.18 -2.11
N THR A 80 -4.04 -3.68 -1.89
CA THR A 80 -3.63 -4.34 -0.65
C THR A 80 -2.32 -3.73 -0.15
N ILE A 81 -2.29 -3.32 1.12
CA ILE A 81 -1.05 -2.91 1.79
C ILE A 81 -0.16 -4.15 1.95
N ILE A 82 1.01 -4.13 1.31
CA ILE A 82 2.00 -5.22 1.40
C ILE A 82 3.24 -4.84 2.23
N SER A 83 3.42 -3.54 2.49
CA SER A 83 4.47 -2.99 3.34
C SER A 83 4.12 -1.54 3.74
N PRO A 84 4.88 -0.88 4.62
CA PRO A 84 4.61 0.50 5.03
C PRO A 84 4.56 1.53 3.89
N ARG A 85 5.18 1.23 2.74
CA ARG A 85 5.34 2.15 1.60
C ARG A 85 4.84 1.60 0.26
N HIS A 86 4.21 0.41 0.24
CA HIS A 86 3.76 -0.20 -1.01
C HIS A 86 2.33 -0.75 -0.92
N ILE A 87 1.55 -0.43 -1.94
CA ILE A 87 0.23 -0.98 -2.20
C ILE A 87 0.31 -1.83 -3.47
N LEU A 88 -0.11 -3.09 -3.38
CA LEU A 88 -0.29 -3.97 -4.53
C LEU A 88 -1.70 -3.76 -5.13
N THR A 89 -1.78 -3.60 -6.44
CA THR A 89 -3.05 -3.48 -7.18
C THR A 89 -2.93 -4.09 -8.58
N ALA A 90 -4.03 -4.09 -9.34
CA ALA A 90 -4.04 -4.55 -10.73
C ALA A 90 -3.49 -3.46 -11.67
N SER A 91 -2.69 -3.84 -12.66
CA SER A 91 -2.11 -2.90 -13.63
C SER A 91 -3.14 -2.03 -14.34
N HIS A 92 -4.30 -2.60 -14.73
CA HIS A 92 -5.36 -1.87 -15.42
C HIS A 92 -6.00 -0.74 -14.59
N CYS A 93 -5.86 -0.79 -13.25
CA CYS A 93 -6.33 0.28 -12.39
C CYS A 93 -5.55 1.58 -12.65
N LEU A 94 -4.25 1.47 -12.92
CA LEU A 94 -3.35 2.61 -13.07
C LEU A 94 -2.96 2.89 -14.53
N MET A 95 -3.07 1.90 -15.42
CA MET A 95 -2.75 1.99 -16.84
C MET A 95 -4.02 1.70 -17.67
N PRO A 96 -4.84 2.74 -17.99
CA PRO A 96 -6.01 2.55 -18.84
C PRO A 96 -5.66 2.14 -20.27
N ASP A 97 -4.45 2.48 -20.73
CA ASP A 97 -3.95 2.17 -22.08
C ASP A 97 -3.05 0.92 -22.05
N LYS A 98 -3.55 -0.18 -22.61
CA LYS A 98 -2.84 -1.47 -22.68
C LYS A 98 -1.61 -1.44 -23.58
N SER A 99 -1.47 -0.43 -24.44
CA SER A 99 -0.31 -0.28 -25.34
C SER A 99 0.92 0.29 -24.64
N LYS A 100 0.76 0.85 -23.42
CA LYS A 100 1.83 1.45 -22.61
C LYS A 100 2.14 0.60 -21.37
N MET A 101 2.26 -0.71 -21.55
CA MET A 101 2.63 -1.62 -20.48
C MET A 101 4.15 -1.58 -20.25
N THR A 102 4.65 -0.48 -19.69
CA THR A 102 5.94 -0.49 -18.99
C THR A 102 5.68 -0.87 -17.54
N PRO A 103 6.26 -1.97 -17.02
CA PRO A 103 6.15 -2.34 -15.61
C PRO A 103 6.99 -1.38 -14.76
N THR A 104 6.58 -0.11 -14.69
CA THR A 104 7.16 0.87 -13.78
C THR A 104 6.33 0.89 -12.51
N LEU A 105 7.03 0.96 -11.37
CA LEU A 105 6.41 1.39 -10.12
C LEU A 105 5.82 2.78 -10.39
N GLN A 106 4.49 2.87 -10.50
CA GLN A 106 3.84 4.16 -10.61
C GLN A 106 3.86 4.80 -9.23
N GLN A 107 4.77 5.76 -9.07
CA GLN A 107 4.81 6.62 -7.91
C GLN A 107 3.55 7.46 -7.90
N THR A 108 2.83 7.43 -6.79
CA THR A 108 1.89 8.51 -6.52
C THR A 108 2.73 9.77 -6.31
N ASN A 109 2.25 10.94 -6.74
CA ASN A 109 2.93 12.23 -6.51
C ASN A 109 2.97 12.62 -5.01
N GLN A 110 2.84 11.65 -4.11
CA GLN A 110 2.87 11.88 -2.68
C GLN A 110 4.32 11.77 -2.22
N ARG A 111 4.89 12.93 -1.89
CA ARG A 111 6.03 12.99 -0.98
C ARG A 111 5.62 12.27 0.30
N CYS A 112 6.34 11.21 0.61
CA CYS A 112 6.68 10.97 2.00
C CYS A 112 7.66 12.07 2.46
#